data_AF-A0A2H9LZX4-F1
#
_entry.id   AF-A0A2H9LZX4-F1
#
_cell.length_a   1.000
_cell.length_b   1.000
_cell.length_c   1.000
_cell.angle_alpha   90.00
_cell.angle_beta   90.00
_cell.angle_gamma   90.00
#
_symmetry.space_group_name_H-M   'P 1'
#
loop_
_entity.id
_entity.type
_entity.pdbx_description
1 polymer ?
#
loop_
_entity_poly.entity_id
_entity_poly.type
_entity_poly.pdbx_seq_one_letter_code
_entity_poly.pdbx_strand_id
1 'polypeptide(L)'
;MELALFIRREKDITLLEHPETSTTYKTLDSTILEFIKNQGFDRIYFGSETCENCMPNINSVRRIEKTASEYNIGFTLVTPICTDYGIDYLNTILPSINKKTIEVIPNDFGVLYMLSQMDFKGEIIMGRLLAKSKKWPIGDVPKEFKEPLCHSPFGLTEYQKYLKEIGISAIEVDNRIEGYDTKLDVLPFKIEMHLPFVYLTSGRMCFFSGQEKSKKDKFGITKGCKRYCDWQTVRLNEQFYSNGRAIYSINNNIENLKKHRIDRVIISLNL
;
A
#
# COMPACT_ATOMS: atom_id res chain seq x y z
N MET A 1 -0.19 12.43 14.41
CA MET A 1 -0.06 11.19 13.64
C MET A 1 -1.40 11.00 12.98
N GLU A 2 -1.45 11.01 11.65
CA GLU A 2 -2.67 10.84 10.85
C GLU A 2 -3.01 9.34 10.73
N LEU A 3 -4.29 8.98 10.76
CA LEU A 3 -4.74 7.60 10.55
C LEU A 3 -5.45 7.45 9.21
N ALA A 4 -4.96 6.57 8.36
CA ALA A 4 -5.54 6.31 7.04
C ALA A 4 -6.13 4.90 6.95
N LEU A 5 -7.25 4.77 6.26
CA LEU A 5 -7.86 3.48 5.90
C LEU A 5 -7.48 3.12 4.47
N PHE A 6 -6.86 1.95 4.28
CA PHE A 6 -6.59 1.40 2.96
C PHE A 6 -7.77 0.58 2.44
N ILE A 7 -8.25 0.97 1.27
CA ILE A 7 -9.45 0.46 0.61
C ILE A 7 -9.08 0.04 -0.81
N ARG A 8 -9.03 -1.26 -1.06
CA ARG A 8 -8.80 -1.76 -2.43
C ARG A 8 -10.08 -1.77 -3.27
N ARG A 9 -11.22 -2.06 -2.64
CA ARG A 9 -12.51 -2.26 -3.31
C ARG A 9 -13.48 -1.20 -2.83
N GLU A 10 -14.24 -0.62 -3.75
CA GLU A 10 -15.20 0.43 -3.40
C GLU A 10 -16.17 0.01 -2.29
N LYS A 11 -16.63 -1.26 -2.29
CA LYS A 11 -17.52 -1.80 -1.25
C LYS A 11 -16.93 -1.80 0.16
N ASP A 12 -15.61 -1.73 0.31
CA ASP A 12 -14.94 -1.69 1.61
C ASP A 12 -14.99 -0.29 2.24
N ILE A 13 -15.59 0.70 1.58
CA ILE A 13 -15.84 2.03 2.14
C ILE A 13 -16.66 2.00 3.42
N THR A 14 -17.50 0.98 3.61
CA THR A 14 -18.29 0.79 4.82
C THR A 14 -17.43 0.55 6.07
N LEU A 15 -16.15 0.16 5.90
CA LEU A 15 -15.21 -0.01 7.01
C LEU A 15 -14.76 1.33 7.62
N LEU A 16 -15.06 2.45 6.97
CA LEU A 16 -14.85 3.78 7.54
C LEU A 16 -15.72 3.99 8.79
N GLU A 17 -16.97 3.50 8.74
CA GLU A 17 -17.95 3.59 9.83
C GLU A 17 -17.97 2.33 10.69
N HIS A 18 -17.78 1.16 10.08
CA HIS A 18 -17.93 -0.15 10.71
C HIS A 18 -16.66 -1.01 10.62
N PRO A 19 -15.50 -0.51 11.09
CA PRO A 19 -14.23 -1.24 10.97
C PRO A 19 -14.26 -2.60 11.70
N GLU A 20 -15.06 -2.75 12.75
CA GLU A 20 -15.24 -3.97 13.54
C GLU A 20 -15.84 -5.15 12.78
N THR A 21 -16.44 -4.90 11.63
CA THR A 21 -16.97 -5.94 10.74
C THR A 21 -15.85 -6.72 10.04
N SER A 22 -14.64 -6.16 9.97
CA SER A 22 -13.47 -6.88 9.47
C SER A 22 -12.95 -7.90 10.47
N THR A 23 -12.53 -9.06 9.98
CA THR A 23 -11.83 -10.06 10.81
C THR A 23 -10.45 -9.58 11.25
N THR A 24 -9.75 -8.80 10.42
CA THR A 24 -8.44 -8.21 10.73
C THR A 24 -8.53 -7.20 11.86
N TYR A 25 -9.65 -6.47 11.96
CA TYR A 25 -9.86 -5.52 13.06
C TYR A 25 -9.68 -6.19 14.42
N LYS A 26 -10.22 -7.41 14.58
CA LYS A 26 -10.15 -8.19 15.83
C LYS A 26 -8.72 -8.62 16.20
N THR A 27 -7.76 -8.50 15.28
CA THR A 27 -6.36 -8.87 15.52
C THR A 27 -5.44 -7.67 15.74
N LEU A 28 -5.94 -6.44 15.59
CA LEU A 28 -5.14 -5.23 15.80
C LEU A 28 -4.77 -5.04 17.27
N ASP A 29 -3.63 -4.40 17.51
CA ASP A 29 -3.20 -3.97 18.84
C ASP A 29 -4.24 -3.04 19.48
N SER A 30 -4.45 -3.17 20.79
CA SER A 30 -5.44 -2.38 21.54
C SER A 30 -5.24 -0.87 21.39
N THR A 31 -3.99 -0.41 21.24
CA THR A 31 -3.67 1.00 21.04
C THR A 31 -4.24 1.49 19.71
N ILE A 32 -4.08 0.70 18.63
CA ILE A 32 -4.62 1.06 17.31
C ILE A 32 -6.15 1.03 17.34
N LEU A 33 -6.74 0.05 18.02
CA LEU A 33 -8.18 -0.02 18.21
C LEU A 33 -8.72 1.20 18.95
N GLU A 34 -8.02 1.67 19.97
CA GLU A 34 -8.36 2.88 20.70
C GLU A 34 -8.24 4.14 19.81
N PHE A 35 -7.18 4.24 19.00
CA PHE A 35 -7.07 5.32 18.00
C PHE A 35 -8.25 5.33 17.03
N ILE A 36 -8.60 4.18 16.45
CA ILE A 36 -9.73 4.09 15.51
C ILE A 36 -11.04 4.49 16.21
N LYS A 37 -11.27 4.04 17.44
CA LYS A 37 -12.51 4.35 18.18
C LYS A 37 -12.62 5.81 18.61
N ASN A 38 -11.51 6.43 18.97
CA ASN A 38 -11.49 7.79 19.51
C ASN A 38 -11.37 8.88 18.44
N GLN A 39 -10.61 8.60 17.37
CA GLN A 39 -10.28 9.60 16.33
C GLN A 39 -10.88 9.27 14.96
N GLY A 40 -11.22 8.01 14.70
CA GLY A 40 -11.63 7.58 13.36
C GLY A 40 -10.45 7.62 12.37
N PHE A 41 -10.78 7.68 11.08
CA PHE A 41 -9.80 7.81 10.02
C PHE A 41 -9.79 9.24 9.48
N ASP A 42 -8.60 9.79 9.27
CA ASP A 42 -8.37 11.11 8.69
C ASP A 42 -8.23 11.08 7.16
N ARG A 43 -8.13 9.88 6.56
CA ARG A 43 -7.84 9.70 5.13
C ARG A 43 -8.24 8.35 4.57
N ILE A 44 -8.63 8.33 3.29
CA ILE A 44 -8.83 7.10 2.50
C ILE A 44 -7.70 6.92 1.49
N TYR A 45 -7.10 5.73 1.50
CA TYR A 45 -6.21 5.24 0.44
C TYR A 45 -7.01 4.33 -0.47
N PHE A 46 -7.15 4.70 -1.74
CA PHE A 46 -7.99 3.95 -2.67
C PHE A 46 -7.20 3.49 -3.89
N GLY A 47 -7.26 2.19 -4.16
CA GLY A 47 -6.68 1.62 -5.37
C GLY A 47 -5.97 0.29 -5.13
N SER A 48 -5.01 -0.03 -5.99
CA SER A 48 -4.25 -1.27 -5.88
C SER A 48 -2.77 -0.96 -5.89
N GLU A 49 -2.03 -1.42 -4.88
CA GLU A 49 -0.57 -1.34 -4.86
C GLU A 49 0.07 -2.36 -5.82
N THR A 50 -0.57 -3.51 -6.01
CA THR A 50 0.11 -4.64 -6.63
C THR A 50 -0.38 -5.00 -8.00
N CYS A 51 -1.60 -4.69 -8.48
CA CYS A 51 -2.13 -5.25 -9.73
C CYS A 51 -2.89 -4.24 -10.62
N GLU A 52 -2.42 -4.05 -11.86
CA GLU A 52 -3.05 -3.17 -12.86
C GLU A 52 -4.50 -3.57 -13.19
N ASN A 53 -4.83 -4.87 -13.21
CA ASN A 53 -6.20 -5.34 -13.44
C ASN A 53 -7.16 -5.00 -12.27
N CYS A 54 -6.61 -4.66 -11.10
CA CYS A 54 -7.38 -4.26 -9.93
C CYS A 54 -7.50 -2.74 -9.80
N MET A 55 -6.94 -1.97 -10.75
CA MET A 55 -7.10 -0.52 -10.73
C MET A 55 -8.60 -0.14 -10.71
N PRO A 56 -8.97 0.88 -9.93
CA PRO A 56 -10.33 1.38 -9.91
C PRO A 56 -10.64 2.07 -11.23
N ASN A 57 -11.91 2.05 -11.63
CA ASN A 57 -12.35 2.89 -12.74
C ASN A 57 -12.62 4.32 -12.27
N ILE A 58 -12.63 5.26 -13.23
CA ILE A 58 -12.87 6.68 -13.00
C ILE A 58 -14.10 6.99 -12.15
N ASN A 59 -15.20 6.25 -12.33
CA ASN A 59 -16.42 6.46 -11.56
C ASN A 59 -16.26 6.02 -10.11
N SER A 60 -15.51 4.93 -9.87
CA SER A 60 -15.22 4.45 -8.52
C SER A 60 -14.30 5.44 -7.79
N VAL A 61 -13.28 5.95 -8.50
CA VAL A 61 -12.37 6.99 -7.97
C VAL A 61 -13.14 8.24 -7.55
N ARG A 62 -14.00 8.77 -8.43
CA ARG A 62 -14.85 9.94 -8.13
C ARG A 62 -15.80 9.72 -6.97
N ARG A 63 -16.37 8.52 -6.84
CA ARG A 63 -17.27 8.20 -5.71
C ARG A 63 -16.51 8.20 -4.39
N ILE A 64 -15.35 7.55 -4.34
CA ILE A 64 -14.55 7.52 -3.11
C ILE A 64 -13.98 8.90 -2.78
N GLU A 65 -13.52 9.68 -3.77
CA GLU A 65 -13.09 11.07 -3.58
C GLU A 65 -14.25 11.93 -3.01
N LYS A 66 -15.46 11.78 -3.55
CA LYS A 66 -16.66 12.46 -3.03
C LYS A 66 -16.95 12.04 -1.59
N THR A 67 -16.90 10.74 -1.28
CA THR A 67 -17.09 10.26 0.10
C THR A 67 -16.03 10.83 1.04
N ALA A 68 -14.76 10.86 0.65
CA ALA A 68 -13.71 11.50 1.45
C ALA A 68 -14.05 12.97 1.75
N SER A 69 -14.53 13.72 0.75
CA SER A 69 -14.98 15.10 0.92
C SER A 69 -16.20 15.23 1.83
N GLU A 70 -17.17 14.31 1.77
CA GLU A 70 -18.36 14.31 2.63
C GLU A 70 -18.01 14.05 4.11
N TYR A 71 -16.99 13.24 4.35
CA TYR A 71 -16.46 12.97 5.68
C TYR A 71 -15.43 14.02 6.14
N ASN A 72 -15.07 14.97 5.27
CA ASN A 72 -14.02 15.96 5.51
C ASN A 72 -12.66 15.33 5.84
N ILE A 73 -12.30 14.27 5.13
CA ILE A 73 -11.05 13.52 5.28
C ILE A 73 -10.22 13.55 3.97
N GLY A 74 -8.94 13.25 4.08
CA GLY A 74 -8.02 13.19 2.95
C GLY A 74 -8.34 12.05 1.96
N PHE A 75 -7.88 12.20 0.72
CA PHE A 75 -7.98 11.19 -0.32
C PHE A 75 -6.63 10.96 -1.00
N THR A 76 -6.26 9.69 -1.17
CA THR A 76 -5.01 9.26 -1.78
C THR A 76 -5.27 8.16 -2.80
N LEU A 77 -4.80 8.35 -4.03
CA LEU A 77 -4.91 7.36 -5.10
C LEU A 77 -3.67 6.45 -5.12
N VAL A 78 -3.88 5.15 -4.95
CA VAL A 78 -2.82 4.14 -4.96
C VAL A 78 -2.76 3.47 -6.34
N THR A 79 -1.60 3.55 -7.00
CA THR A 79 -1.41 2.94 -8.31
C THR A 79 -0.49 1.72 -8.25
N PRO A 80 -0.71 0.70 -9.09
CA PRO A 80 0.06 -0.53 -9.02
C PRO A 80 1.31 -0.50 -9.90
N ILE A 81 2.07 -1.61 -9.86
CA ILE A 81 2.99 -1.99 -10.94
C ILE A 81 2.20 -2.13 -12.26
N CYS A 82 2.55 -1.30 -13.24
CA CYS A 82 1.85 -1.17 -14.51
C CYS A 82 2.69 -1.66 -15.69
N THR A 83 2.00 -2.20 -16.69
CA THR A 83 2.51 -2.28 -18.08
C THR A 83 2.10 -1.02 -18.85
N ASP A 84 2.46 -0.92 -20.13
CA ASP A 84 2.02 0.18 -21.01
C ASP A 84 0.49 0.38 -20.96
N TYR A 85 -0.27 -0.72 -20.92
CA TYR A 85 -1.72 -0.67 -20.75
C TYR A 85 -2.13 0.06 -19.46
N GLY A 86 -1.46 -0.24 -18.35
CA GLY A 86 -1.74 0.38 -17.06
C GLY A 86 -1.38 1.87 -17.04
N ILE A 87 -0.28 2.24 -17.70
CA ILE A 87 0.14 3.63 -17.86
C ILE A 87 -0.88 4.41 -18.71
N ASP A 88 -1.28 3.87 -19.85
CA ASP A 88 -2.30 4.46 -20.72
C ASP A 88 -3.62 4.64 -19.97
N TYR A 89 -3.99 3.66 -19.14
CA TYR A 89 -5.20 3.76 -18.33
C TYR A 89 -5.11 4.86 -17.27
N LEU A 90 -3.98 4.98 -16.57
CA LEU A 90 -3.76 6.05 -15.59
C LEU A 90 -3.76 7.44 -16.23
N ASN A 91 -3.28 7.55 -17.48
CA ASN A 91 -3.40 8.78 -18.28
C ASN A 91 -4.86 9.18 -18.54
N THR A 92 -5.83 8.27 -18.42
CA THR A 92 -7.26 8.62 -18.47
C THR A 92 -7.83 9.02 -17.12
N ILE A 93 -7.32 8.44 -16.02
CA ILE A 93 -7.83 8.67 -14.66
C ILE A 93 -7.28 9.97 -14.07
N LEU A 94 -5.97 10.16 -14.08
CA LEU A 94 -5.30 11.27 -13.40
C LEU A 94 -5.73 12.66 -13.90
N PRO A 95 -6.08 12.88 -15.18
CA PRO A 95 -6.65 14.15 -15.61
C PRO A 95 -8.01 14.48 -15.01
N SER A 96 -8.76 13.47 -14.56
CA SER A 96 -10.16 13.58 -14.22
C SER A 96 -10.48 13.79 -12.74
N ILE A 97 -9.44 13.83 -11.90
CA ILE A 97 -9.50 13.94 -10.44
C ILE A 97 -8.86 15.26 -9.99
N ASN A 98 -9.15 15.75 -8.77
CA ASN A 98 -8.75 17.09 -8.33
C ASN A 98 -7.22 17.22 -8.11
N LYS A 99 -6.49 17.58 -9.17
CA LYS A 99 -5.01 17.59 -9.22
C LYS A 99 -4.31 18.50 -8.21
N LYS A 100 -4.99 19.46 -7.58
CA LYS A 100 -4.35 20.42 -6.66
C LYS A 100 -4.34 19.97 -5.19
N THR A 101 -5.10 18.93 -4.84
CA THR A 101 -5.22 18.47 -3.44
C THR A 101 -5.07 16.96 -3.30
N ILE A 102 -4.76 16.25 -4.39
CA ILE A 102 -4.65 14.79 -4.39
C ILE A 102 -3.26 14.31 -4.07
N GLU A 103 -3.18 13.26 -3.27
CA GLU A 103 -1.97 12.47 -3.10
C GLU A 103 -2.01 11.27 -4.05
N VAL A 104 -0.89 10.97 -4.71
CA VAL A 104 -0.75 9.77 -5.55
C VAL A 104 0.43 8.94 -5.07
N ILE A 105 0.20 7.63 -4.93
CA ILE A 105 1.23 6.66 -4.55
C ILE A 105 1.57 5.79 -5.77
N PRO A 106 2.65 6.13 -6.52
CA PRO A 106 3.23 5.22 -7.48
C PRO A 106 3.92 4.05 -6.79
N ASN A 107 3.54 2.82 -7.15
CA ASN A 107 4.28 1.59 -6.86
C ASN A 107 5.11 1.09 -8.05
N ASP A 108 5.32 1.96 -9.05
CA ASP A 108 6.05 1.68 -10.29
C ASP A 108 6.87 2.89 -10.73
N PHE A 109 8.12 2.66 -11.17
CA PHE A 109 8.96 3.74 -11.68
C PHE A 109 8.44 4.34 -12.99
N GLY A 110 7.73 3.57 -13.82
CA GLY A 110 7.06 4.08 -15.02
C GLY A 110 5.91 5.02 -14.68
N VAL A 111 5.11 4.71 -13.66
CA VAL A 111 4.06 5.63 -13.16
C VAL A 111 4.69 6.89 -12.56
N LEU A 112 5.75 6.74 -11.77
CA LEU A 112 6.47 7.88 -11.21
C LEU A 112 7.06 8.78 -12.31
N TYR A 113 7.66 8.17 -13.35
CA TYR A 113 8.14 8.89 -14.51
C TYR A 113 7.00 9.60 -15.25
N MET A 114 5.88 8.93 -15.50
CA MET A 114 4.69 9.53 -16.10
C MET A 114 4.21 10.76 -15.31
N LEU A 115 4.11 10.67 -13.98
CA LEU A 115 3.76 11.81 -13.11
C LEU A 115 4.75 12.98 -13.25
N SER A 116 6.05 12.69 -13.35
CA SER A 116 7.09 13.72 -13.55
C SER A 116 6.99 14.45 -14.89
N GLN A 117 6.42 13.80 -15.92
CA GLN A 117 6.19 14.40 -17.23
C GLN A 117 4.87 15.17 -17.30
N MET A 118 3.98 14.97 -16.34
CA MET A 118 2.72 15.71 -16.23
C MET A 118 2.93 16.99 -15.43
N ASP A 119 2.14 18.03 -15.72
CA ASP A 119 2.00 19.18 -14.81
C ASP A 119 1.14 18.80 -13.58
N PHE A 120 1.59 17.79 -12.83
CA PHE A 120 0.93 17.29 -11.65
C PHE A 120 1.25 18.21 -10.46
N LYS A 121 0.20 18.73 -9.82
CA LYS A 121 0.32 19.68 -8.70
C LYS A 121 0.00 19.06 -7.34
N GLY A 122 -0.31 17.77 -7.30
CA GLY A 122 -0.60 17.04 -6.07
C GLY A 122 0.68 16.57 -5.38
N GLU A 123 0.53 15.90 -4.25
CA GLU A 123 1.66 15.30 -3.55
C GLU A 123 1.95 13.91 -4.12
N ILE A 124 3.23 13.60 -4.32
CA ILE A 124 3.68 12.27 -4.69
C ILE A 124 4.29 11.61 -3.47
N ILE A 125 3.84 10.40 -3.16
CA ILE A 125 4.29 9.60 -2.03
C ILE A 125 4.92 8.33 -2.59
N MET A 126 6.16 8.03 -2.19
CA MET A 126 6.86 6.86 -2.68
C MET A 126 6.26 5.59 -2.10
N GLY A 127 5.63 4.76 -2.93
CA GLY A 127 4.96 3.54 -2.50
C GLY A 127 5.90 2.47 -1.97
N ARG A 128 5.41 1.67 -1.02
CA ARG A 128 6.19 0.63 -0.31
C ARG A 128 6.81 -0.44 -1.22
N LEU A 129 6.29 -0.65 -2.44
CA LEU A 129 6.84 -1.61 -3.41
C LEU A 129 8.13 -1.12 -4.07
N LEU A 130 8.35 0.19 -4.11
CA LEU A 130 9.58 0.77 -4.64
C LEU A 130 10.70 0.81 -3.59
N ALA A 131 10.33 0.66 -2.31
CA ALA A 131 11.24 0.48 -1.18
C ALA A 131 11.72 -0.98 -1.07
N LYS A 132 12.58 -1.42 -2.00
CA LYS A 132 13.09 -2.80 -2.00
C LYS A 132 14.05 -3.05 -0.83
N SER A 133 13.50 -3.62 0.24
CA SER A 133 14.23 -4.15 1.39
C SER A 133 14.09 -5.67 1.44
N LYS A 134 15.12 -6.36 1.93
CA LYS A 134 14.99 -7.77 2.29
C LYS A 134 14.18 -7.84 3.58
N LYS A 135 13.25 -8.80 3.66
CA LYS A 135 12.32 -8.91 4.79
C LYS A 135 12.41 -10.27 5.43
N TRP A 136 12.36 -10.32 6.75
CA TRP A 136 12.20 -11.58 7.46
C TRP A 136 10.71 -11.94 7.50
N PRO A 137 10.32 -13.09 6.92
CA PRO A 137 8.91 -13.32 6.67
C PRO A 137 8.13 -13.80 7.90
N ILE A 138 8.79 -14.40 8.91
CA ILE A 138 8.13 -15.10 10.04
C ILE A 138 8.96 -15.10 11.32
N GLY A 139 8.28 -15.09 12.47
CA GLY A 139 8.90 -15.33 13.78
C GLY A 139 10.06 -14.39 14.13
N ASP A 140 10.85 -14.78 15.12
CA ASP A 140 12.00 -14.00 15.55
C ASP A 140 13.09 -14.00 14.47
N VAL A 141 13.71 -12.84 14.27
CA VAL A 141 14.84 -12.70 13.37
C VAL A 141 16.09 -13.24 14.05
N PRO A 142 16.77 -14.28 13.48
CA PRO A 142 18.02 -14.75 14.04
C PRO A 142 19.04 -13.61 14.11
N LYS A 143 19.85 -13.60 15.17
CA LYS A 143 20.73 -12.47 15.50
C LYS A 143 21.68 -12.12 14.34
N GLU A 144 22.18 -13.13 13.65
CA GLU A 144 23.06 -13.03 12.49
C GLU A 144 22.39 -12.40 11.25
N PHE A 145 21.06 -12.44 11.14
CA PHE A 145 20.32 -11.83 10.04
C PHE A 145 19.73 -10.47 10.40
N LYS A 146 19.77 -10.06 11.66
CA LYS A 146 19.11 -8.82 12.10
C LYS A 146 19.68 -7.59 11.40
N GLU A 147 20.99 -7.36 11.49
CA GLU A 147 21.65 -6.22 10.86
C GLU A 147 21.36 -6.14 9.34
N PRO A 148 21.64 -7.19 8.52
CA PRO A 148 21.47 -7.09 7.07
C PRO A 148 20.01 -6.93 6.60
N LEU A 149 19.02 -7.30 7.42
CA LEU A 149 17.59 -7.17 7.08
C LEU A 149 17.01 -5.82 7.53
N CYS A 150 17.58 -5.20 8.57
CA CYS A 150 17.13 -3.91 9.05
C CYS A 150 17.41 -2.77 8.05
N HIS A 151 18.46 -2.92 7.21
CA HIS A 151 18.85 -1.92 6.20
C HIS A 151 17.70 -1.47 5.31
N SER A 152 17.55 -0.14 5.23
CA SER A 152 16.60 0.52 4.35
C SER A 152 17.32 1.23 3.20
N PRO A 153 16.85 1.11 1.93
CA PRO A 153 17.43 1.87 0.82
C PRO A 153 17.34 3.39 1.03
N PHE A 154 16.40 3.85 1.86
CA PHE A 154 16.25 5.26 2.21
C PHE A 154 17.41 5.84 3.02
N GLY A 155 18.26 5.00 3.62
CA GLY A 155 19.47 5.46 4.30
C GLY A 155 20.56 6.00 3.36
N LEU A 156 20.46 5.72 2.05
CA LEU A 156 21.43 6.15 1.05
C LEU A 156 21.19 7.62 0.66
N THR A 157 22.17 8.50 0.92
CA THR A 157 22.08 9.94 0.65
C THR A 157 21.77 10.26 -0.83
N GLU A 158 22.37 9.54 -1.76
CA GLU A 158 22.13 9.69 -3.20
C GLU A 158 20.69 9.35 -3.56
N TYR A 159 20.13 8.32 -2.93
CA TYR A 159 18.73 7.96 -3.13
C TYR A 159 17.80 9.02 -2.56
N GLN A 160 18.09 9.54 -1.37
CA GLN A 160 17.35 10.66 -0.79
C GLN A 160 17.39 11.90 -1.69
N LYS A 161 18.55 12.21 -2.28
CA LYS A 161 18.69 13.33 -3.22
C LYS A 161 17.82 13.12 -4.45
N TYR A 162 17.88 11.94 -5.05
CA TYR A 162 17.02 11.58 -6.19
C TYR A 162 15.53 11.72 -5.85
N LEU A 163 15.07 11.22 -4.71
CA LEU A 163 13.66 11.33 -4.29
C LEU A 163 13.23 12.78 -4.06
N LYS A 164 14.12 13.66 -3.58
CA LYS A 164 13.85 15.10 -3.45
C LYS A 164 13.76 15.79 -4.80
N GLU A 165 14.65 15.48 -5.73
CA GLU A 165 14.67 16.07 -7.08
C GLU A 165 13.38 15.77 -7.87
N ILE A 166 12.82 14.58 -7.70
CA ILE A 166 11.52 14.20 -8.31
C ILE A 166 10.30 14.71 -7.51
N GLY A 167 10.50 15.37 -6.37
CA GLY A 167 9.42 15.96 -5.58
C GLY A 167 8.66 15.00 -4.65
N ILE A 168 9.26 13.90 -4.20
CA ILE A 168 8.64 13.04 -3.19
C ILE A 168 8.47 13.77 -1.85
N SER A 169 7.25 13.72 -1.32
CA SER A 169 6.88 14.35 -0.04
C SER A 169 6.96 13.38 1.16
N ALA A 170 6.62 12.11 0.93
CA ALA A 170 6.58 11.07 1.93
C ALA A 170 7.03 9.71 1.36
N ILE A 171 7.42 8.81 2.24
CA ILE A 171 7.79 7.44 1.88
C ILE A 171 6.94 6.45 2.68
N GLU A 172 6.43 5.43 2.00
CA GLU A 172 5.73 4.33 2.65
C GLU A 172 6.71 3.24 3.09
N VAL A 173 6.47 2.73 4.30
CA VAL A 173 7.26 1.67 4.92
C VAL A 173 6.33 0.62 5.54
N ASP A 174 6.90 -0.54 5.86
CA ASP A 174 6.17 -1.64 6.47
C ASP A 174 6.44 -1.71 7.97
N ASN A 175 5.48 -2.22 8.74
CA ASN A 175 5.74 -2.63 10.11
C ASN A 175 6.51 -3.97 10.16
N ARG A 176 7.79 -3.97 9.79
CA ARG A 176 8.60 -5.20 9.65
C ARG A 176 9.05 -5.77 11.00
N ILE A 177 9.16 -7.09 11.11
CA ILE A 177 9.55 -7.77 12.37
C ILE A 177 11.03 -7.50 12.70
N GLU A 178 11.89 -7.42 11.68
CA GLU A 178 13.29 -7.06 11.86
C GLU A 178 13.49 -5.63 12.40
N GLY A 179 12.55 -4.72 12.15
CA GLY A 179 12.67 -3.30 12.46
C GLY A 179 13.48 -2.52 11.42
N TYR A 180 14.01 -1.36 11.82
CA TYR A 180 14.80 -0.48 10.97
C TYR A 180 16.11 -0.12 11.68
N ASP A 181 17.23 -0.19 10.95
CA ASP A 181 18.56 0.21 11.44
C ASP A 181 18.75 1.72 11.33
N THR A 182 18.26 2.27 10.22
CA THR A 182 18.18 3.68 9.93
C THR A 182 17.09 4.21 10.83
N LYS A 183 17.42 5.18 11.68
CA LYS A 183 16.39 5.95 12.37
C LYS A 183 15.56 6.62 11.28
N LEU A 184 14.37 6.09 11.01
CA LEU A 184 13.43 6.71 10.06
C LEU A 184 13.23 8.19 10.40
N ASP A 185 13.38 8.52 11.68
CA ASP A 185 13.34 9.86 12.29
C ASP A 185 14.28 10.87 11.66
N VAL A 186 15.45 10.45 11.17
CA VAL A 186 16.45 11.34 10.56
C VAL A 186 16.28 11.48 9.05
N LEU A 187 15.34 10.74 8.45
CA LEU A 187 15.06 10.87 7.03
C LEU A 187 14.36 12.19 6.75
N PRO A 188 14.66 12.85 5.62
CA PRO A 188 14.11 14.15 5.27
C PRO A 188 12.69 14.10 4.67
N PHE A 189 11.97 12.99 4.90
CA PHE A 189 10.65 12.73 4.34
C PHE A 189 9.65 12.48 5.45
N LYS A 190 8.35 12.69 5.18
CA LYS A 190 7.31 12.12 6.03
C LYS A 190 7.35 10.59 5.93
N ILE A 191 7.08 9.90 7.03
CA ILE A 191 7.10 8.45 7.13
C ILE A 191 5.68 7.94 7.33
N GLU A 192 5.25 7.06 6.42
CA GLU A 192 3.92 6.47 6.44
C GLU A 192 4.02 4.95 6.58
N MET A 193 3.48 4.39 7.66
CA MET A 193 3.67 2.97 7.99
C MET A 193 2.41 2.15 7.75
N HIS A 194 2.56 1.07 6.97
CA HIS A 194 1.52 0.07 6.73
C HIS A 194 1.36 -0.92 7.89
N LEU A 195 0.11 -1.15 8.28
CA LEU A 195 -0.32 -2.13 9.29
C LEU A 195 -1.60 -2.87 8.85
N PRO A 196 -1.82 -4.10 9.34
CA PRO A 196 -0.84 -4.99 9.96
C PRO A 196 -0.06 -5.80 8.91
N PHE A 197 -0.42 -5.68 7.64
CA PHE A 197 0.12 -6.50 6.56
C PHE A 197 1.46 -5.96 6.07
N VAL A 198 2.48 -6.82 6.06
CA VAL A 198 3.82 -6.55 5.54
C VAL A 198 3.95 -7.22 4.18
N TYR A 199 4.20 -6.41 3.14
CA TYR A 199 4.35 -6.88 1.77
C TYR A 199 5.66 -7.65 1.65
N LEU A 200 5.60 -8.91 1.23
CA LEU A 200 6.80 -9.73 1.06
C LEU A 200 7.24 -9.75 -0.39
N THR A 201 6.32 -10.06 -1.30
CA THR A 201 6.63 -10.20 -2.71
C THR A 201 5.36 -10.17 -3.56
N SER A 202 5.53 -9.84 -4.84
CA SER A 202 4.52 -10.02 -5.87
C SER A 202 5.14 -10.48 -7.17
N GLY A 203 4.45 -11.36 -7.88
CA GLY A 203 4.85 -11.83 -9.21
C GLY A 203 3.98 -11.26 -10.33
N ARG A 204 4.38 -11.45 -11.59
CA ARG A 204 3.50 -11.19 -12.75
C ARG A 204 2.45 -12.29 -12.94
N MET A 205 2.77 -13.52 -12.52
CA MET A 205 1.86 -14.65 -12.54
C MET A 205 0.90 -14.56 -11.36
N CYS A 206 -0.39 -14.69 -11.63
CA CYS A 206 -1.43 -14.58 -10.61
C CYS A 206 -2.21 -15.89 -10.53
N PHE A 207 -2.02 -16.64 -9.44
CA PHE A 207 -2.72 -17.90 -9.17
C PHE A 207 -4.24 -17.74 -9.27
N PHE A 208 -4.78 -16.63 -8.77
CA PHE A 208 -6.21 -16.33 -8.81
C PHE A 208 -6.74 -16.20 -10.24
N SER A 209 -6.01 -15.49 -11.10
CA SER A 209 -6.41 -15.31 -12.51
C SER A 209 -6.30 -16.57 -13.36
N GLY A 210 -5.51 -17.56 -12.91
CA GLY A 210 -5.27 -18.81 -13.62
C GLY A 210 -6.20 -19.95 -13.23
N GLN A 211 -7.13 -19.77 -12.27
CA GLN A 211 -7.93 -20.88 -11.71
C GLN A 211 -8.79 -21.61 -12.74
N GLU A 212 -9.39 -20.88 -13.67
CA GLU A 212 -10.26 -21.47 -14.71
C GLU A 212 -9.50 -21.84 -15.98
N LYS A 213 -8.17 -21.69 -15.98
CA LYS A 213 -7.35 -21.97 -17.16
C LYS A 213 -6.89 -23.43 -17.18
N SER A 214 -6.59 -23.91 -18.38
CA SER A 214 -5.95 -25.21 -18.57
C SER A 214 -4.63 -25.28 -17.76
N LYS A 215 -4.17 -26.48 -17.41
CA LYS A 215 -2.89 -26.65 -16.69
C LYS A 215 -1.72 -25.97 -17.41
N LYS A 216 -1.74 -25.95 -18.75
CA LYS A 216 -0.71 -25.32 -19.59
C LYS A 216 -0.72 -23.80 -19.49
N ASP A 217 -1.90 -23.20 -19.33
CA ASP A 217 -2.08 -21.74 -19.33
C ASP A 217 -2.25 -21.14 -17.92
N LYS A 218 -2.29 -21.99 -16.89
CA LYS A 218 -2.52 -21.62 -15.49
C LYS A 218 -1.48 -20.63 -14.93
N PHE A 219 -0.24 -20.72 -15.42
CA PHE A 219 0.88 -19.89 -14.99
C PHE A 219 1.34 -18.90 -16.08
N GLY A 220 0.48 -18.58 -17.06
CA GLY A 220 0.76 -17.57 -18.07
C GLY A 220 0.43 -16.14 -17.63
N ILE A 221 0.82 -15.15 -18.45
CA ILE A 221 0.30 -13.78 -18.34
C ILE A 221 -1.18 -13.83 -18.75
N THR A 222 -2.06 -13.60 -17.80
CA THR A 222 -3.48 -13.87 -17.98
C THR A 222 -4.20 -12.70 -18.65
N LYS A 223 -4.70 -12.92 -19.87
CA LYS A 223 -5.81 -12.12 -20.43
C LYS A 223 -7.13 -12.52 -19.76
N GLY A 224 -8.03 -11.55 -19.55
CA GLY A 224 -9.38 -11.77 -19.02
C GLY A 224 -9.45 -12.02 -17.51
N CYS A 225 -8.76 -11.20 -16.70
CA CYS A 225 -8.80 -11.32 -15.24
C CYS A 225 -10.22 -11.07 -14.69
N LYS A 226 -10.79 -12.04 -13.97
CA LYS A 226 -12.10 -11.92 -13.30
C LYS A 226 -12.02 -11.29 -11.89
N ARG A 227 -10.84 -10.85 -11.46
CA ARG A 227 -10.60 -10.25 -10.14
C ARG A 227 -11.07 -11.12 -8.96
N TYR A 228 -10.78 -12.44 -9.00
CA TYR A 228 -11.09 -13.36 -7.89
C TYR A 228 -10.56 -12.91 -6.52
N CYS A 229 -9.44 -12.20 -6.51
CA CYS A 229 -8.89 -11.55 -5.33
C CYS A 229 -9.85 -10.54 -4.67
N ASP A 230 -10.84 -10.01 -5.38
CA ASP A 230 -11.85 -9.10 -4.81
C ASP A 230 -12.91 -9.82 -3.97
N TRP A 231 -12.96 -11.14 -4.07
CA TRP A 231 -13.87 -11.97 -3.29
C TRP A 231 -13.16 -12.71 -2.18
N GLN A 232 -11.90 -13.08 -2.38
CA GLN A 232 -11.18 -13.91 -1.43
C GLN A 232 -9.71 -13.51 -1.26
N THR A 233 -9.31 -13.42 0.01
CA THR A 233 -7.92 -13.50 0.43
C THR A 233 -7.66 -14.91 0.94
N VAL A 234 -6.58 -15.54 0.47
CA VAL A 234 -6.21 -16.89 0.89
C VAL A 234 -5.24 -16.78 2.05
N ARG A 235 -5.65 -17.28 3.22
CA ARG A 235 -4.73 -17.49 4.35
C ARG A 235 -3.90 -18.73 4.06
N LEU A 236 -2.61 -18.56 3.80
CA LEU A 236 -1.70 -19.67 3.48
C LEU A 236 -1.32 -20.44 4.76
N ASN A 237 -1.13 -19.71 5.85
CA ASN A 237 -0.96 -20.26 7.21
C ASN A 237 -1.29 -19.17 8.23
N GLU A 238 -0.89 -19.35 9.50
CA GLU A 238 -1.20 -18.38 10.55
C GLU A 238 -0.62 -16.99 10.30
N GLN A 239 0.51 -16.89 9.58
CA GLN A 239 1.31 -15.69 9.42
C GLN A 239 1.28 -15.11 8.00
N PHE A 240 0.88 -15.89 6.99
CA PHE A 240 0.91 -15.50 5.58
C PHE A 240 -0.45 -15.43 4.91
N TYR A 241 -0.60 -14.43 4.06
CA TYR A 241 -1.78 -14.17 3.27
C TYR A 241 -1.40 -13.97 1.81
N SER A 242 -2.19 -14.53 0.91
CA SER A 242 -2.11 -14.23 -0.51
C SER A 242 -3.39 -13.52 -0.95
N ASN A 243 -3.21 -12.37 -1.59
CA ASN A 243 -4.28 -11.66 -2.28
C ASN A 243 -3.81 -11.33 -3.70
N GLY A 244 -4.47 -11.93 -4.69
CA GLY A 244 -4.11 -11.79 -6.09
C GLY A 244 -2.69 -12.31 -6.36
N ARG A 245 -1.79 -11.43 -6.79
CA ARG A 245 -0.41 -11.78 -7.15
C ARG A 245 0.61 -11.49 -6.06
N ALA A 246 0.15 -11.02 -4.89
CA ALA A 246 0.99 -10.61 -3.78
C ALA A 246 0.87 -11.56 -2.60
N ILE A 247 1.96 -11.65 -1.85
CA ILE A 247 2.07 -12.37 -0.58
C ILE A 247 2.44 -11.35 0.49
N TYR A 248 1.73 -11.44 1.61
CA TYR A 248 1.94 -10.60 2.79
C TYR A 248 2.18 -11.49 4.00
N SER A 249 3.04 -11.04 4.91
CA SER A 249 2.98 -11.49 6.31
C SER A 249 2.11 -10.54 7.14
N ILE A 250 1.80 -10.93 8.37
CA ILE A 250 1.11 -10.09 9.34
C ILE A 250 2.03 -9.77 10.52
N ASN A 251 2.09 -8.50 10.91
CA ASN A 251 2.75 -8.06 12.12
C ASN A 251 1.87 -7.05 12.88
N ASN A 252 1.26 -7.53 13.96
CA ASN A 252 0.40 -6.72 14.83
C ASN A 252 1.18 -5.98 15.92
N ASN A 253 2.48 -6.24 16.09
CA ASN A 253 3.28 -5.57 17.11
C ASN A 253 3.57 -4.13 16.69
N ILE A 254 3.17 -3.15 17.50
CA ILE A 254 3.35 -1.71 17.23
C ILE A 254 4.68 -1.12 17.72
N GLU A 255 5.66 -1.94 18.11
CA GLU A 255 6.94 -1.44 18.62
C GLU A 255 7.64 -0.47 17.67
N ASN A 256 7.54 -0.69 16.36
CA ASN A 256 8.13 0.22 15.38
C ASN A 256 7.47 1.60 15.38
N LEU A 257 6.16 1.69 15.68
CA LEU A 257 5.47 2.98 15.84
C LEU A 257 5.99 3.76 17.05
N LYS A 258 6.45 3.06 18.10
CA LYS A 258 6.97 3.68 19.33
C LYS A 258 8.43 4.08 19.19
N LYS A 259 9.19 3.37 18.36
CA LYS A 259 10.63 3.60 18.15
C LYS A 259 10.95 4.67 17.12
N HIS A 260 9.98 5.00 16.26
CA HIS A 260 10.21 5.90 15.14
C HIS A 260 9.19 7.03 15.05
N ARG A 261 9.60 8.15 14.44
CA ARG A 261 8.72 9.22 13.99
C ARG A 261 7.88 8.69 12.83
N ILE A 262 6.60 8.46 13.09
CA ILE A 262 5.62 8.07 12.09
C ILE A 262 4.60 9.20 11.94
N ASP A 263 4.53 9.79 10.75
CA ASP A 263 3.63 10.90 10.47
C ASP A 263 2.22 10.39 10.19
N ARG A 264 2.13 9.22 9.53
CA ARG A 264 0.86 8.56 9.17
C ARG A 264 0.92 7.05 9.38
N VAL A 265 -0.18 6.49 9.88
CA VAL A 265 -0.39 5.04 9.97
C VAL A 265 -1.48 4.64 8.99
N ILE A 266 -1.19 3.65 8.14
CA ILE A 266 -2.08 3.16 7.10
C ILE A 266 -2.60 1.79 7.53
N ILE A 267 -3.88 1.71 7.84
CA ILE A 267 -4.55 0.50 8.30
C ILE A 267 -5.23 -0.20 7.12
N SER A 268 -4.78 -1.41 6.83
CA SER A 268 -5.44 -2.33 5.90
C SER A 268 -6.30 -3.31 6.70
N LEU A 269 -7.61 -3.09 6.72
CA LEU A 269 -8.56 -4.00 7.39
C LEU A 269 -8.93 -5.19 6.50
N ASN A 270 -8.86 -5.04 5.17
CA ASN A 270 -9.05 -6.10 4.20
C ASN A 270 -7.90 -6.06 3.18
N LEU A 271 -7.44 -7.24 2.75
CA LEU A 271 -6.56 -7.37 1.58
C LEU A 271 -7.36 -7.44 0.28
#